data_AF-A0A645IQR9-F1
#
_entry.id   AF-A0A645IQR9-F1
#
_cell.length_a   1.000
_cell.length_b   1.000
_cell.length_c   1.000
_cell.angle_alpha   90.00
_cell.angle_beta   90.00
_cell.angle_gamma   90.00
#
_symmetry.space_group_name_H-M   'P 1'
#
loop_
_entity.id
_entity.type
_entity.pdbx_description
1 polymer ?
#
loop_
_entity_poly.entity_id
_entity_poly.type
_entity_poly.pdbx_seq_one_letter_code
_entity_poly.pdbx_strand_id
1 'polypeptide(L)'
;MKHLTDSYMSHYFDPTIVPLALNVYLKMSKEIGDFMQIGFYVNRIFNYLPSYKDKYGRTVSSQTRGSSNGYPFFGAEISIKI
;
A
#
# COMPACT_ATOMS: atom_id res chain seq x y z
N MET A 1 15.86 1.08 45.77
CA MET A 1 15.99 1.95 44.57
C MET A 1 16.39 1.08 43.40
N LYS A 2 15.41 0.58 42.63
CA LYS A 2 15.67 -0.22 41.44
C LYS A 2 15.87 0.78 40.30
N HIS A 3 17.12 1.11 39.99
CA HIS A 3 17.44 2.02 38.90
C HIS A 3 16.91 1.38 37.60
N LEU A 4 16.07 2.08 36.84
CA LEU A 4 15.81 1.72 35.45
C LEU A 4 17.11 2.00 34.69
N THR A 5 18.04 1.05 34.72
CA THR A 5 19.11 1.02 33.73
C THR A 5 18.44 0.60 32.43
N ASP A 6 18.11 1.56 31.57
CA ASP A 6 17.82 1.29 30.18
C ASP A 6 19.06 0.60 29.62
N SER A 7 18.99 -0.73 29.52
CA SER A 7 19.98 -1.51 28.80
C SER A 7 19.94 -0.98 27.37
N TYR A 8 20.92 -0.15 27.01
CA TYR A 8 21.08 0.41 25.68
C TYR A 8 20.87 -0.72 24.67
N MET A 9 19.72 -0.69 23.99
CA MET A 9 19.41 -1.69 22.98
C MET A 9 20.44 -1.50 21.86
N SER A 10 21.26 -2.51 21.61
CA SER A 10 22.37 -2.47 20.64
C SER A 10 21.97 -1.94 19.27
N HIS A 11 20.70 -2.13 18.90
CA HIS A 11 20.13 -1.76 17.60
C HIS A 11 19.31 -0.46 17.63
N TYR A 12 19.36 0.33 18.72
CA TYR A 12 18.55 1.56 18.83
C TYR A 12 18.87 2.55 17.71
N PHE A 13 20.16 2.73 17.40
CA PHE A 13 20.64 3.64 16.36
C PHE A 13 20.87 2.97 15.00
N ASP A 14 20.63 1.65 14.89
CA ASP A 14 20.80 0.96 13.61
C ASP A 14 19.76 1.45 12.59
N PRO A 15 20.16 1.66 11.33
CA PRO A 15 19.24 2.06 10.27
C PRO A 15 18.24 0.94 9.98
N THR A 16 16.96 1.29 9.91
CA THR A 16 15.93 0.36 9.43
C THR A 16 15.96 0.32 7.91
N ILE A 17 16.29 -0.83 7.33
CA ILE A 17 16.24 -1.06 5.88
C ILE A 17 14.86 -1.59 5.51
N VAL A 18 14.19 -0.92 4.57
CA VAL A 18 12.85 -1.27 4.09
C VAL A 18 12.94 -1.60 2.59
N PRO A 19 12.35 -2.71 2.12
CA PRO A 19 12.35 -3.06 0.70
C PRO A 19 11.43 -2.12 -0.10
N LEU A 20 11.70 -2.02 -1.39
CA LEU A 20 10.85 -1.28 -2.32
C LEU A 20 9.46 -1.91 -2.41
N ALA A 21 8.43 -1.09 -2.23
CA ALA A 21 7.03 -1.43 -2.44
C ALA A 21 6.52 -0.74 -3.71
N LEU A 22 5.83 -1.47 -4.58
CA LEU A 22 5.32 -0.96 -5.85
C LEU A 22 3.86 -1.34 -6.05
N ASN A 23 3.05 -0.38 -6.45
CA ASN A 23 1.66 -0.61 -6.87
C ASN A 23 1.34 0.17 -8.14
N VAL A 24 0.60 -0.45 -9.05
CA VAL A 24 0.13 0.17 -10.29
C VAL A 24 -1.39 0.20 -10.33
N TYR A 25 -1.91 1.39 -10.60
CA TYR A 25 -3.32 1.70 -10.74
C TYR A 25 -3.55 2.28 -12.14
N LEU A 26 -4.68 1.93 -12.75
CA LEU A 26 -5.09 2.47 -14.04
C LEU A 26 -6.51 3.01 -13.95
N LYS A 27 -6.72 4.21 -14.49
CA LYS A 27 -8.03 4.82 -14.68
C LYS A 27 -8.13 5.32 -16.11
N MET A 28 -9.22 4.97 -16.77
CA MET A 28 -9.59 5.45 -18.09
C MET A 28 -10.92 6.16 -17.98
N SER A 29 -10.99 7.40 -18.47
CA SER A 29 -12.23 8.17 -18.51
C SER A 29 -12.51 8.66 -19.91
N LYS A 30 -13.77 8.65 -20.32
CA LYS A 30 -14.25 9.19 -21.57
C LYS A 30 -15.38 10.17 -21.32
N GLU A 31 -15.28 11.34 -21.92
CA GLU A 31 -16.36 12.32 -21.97
C GLU A 31 -17.28 12.01 -23.15
N ILE A 32 -18.59 12.10 -22.92
CA ILE A 32 -19.65 11.88 -23.90
C ILE A 32 -20.44 13.18 -23.98
N GLY A 33 -20.07 14.02 -24.95
CA GLY A 33 -20.57 15.39 -25.06
C GLY A 33 -20.21 16.23 -23.83
N ASP A 34 -20.98 17.29 -23.61
CA ASP A 34 -20.70 18.23 -22.51
C ASP A 34 -21.34 17.82 -21.17
N PHE A 35 -22.20 16.79 -21.20
CA PHE A 35 -23.12 16.47 -20.11
C PHE A 35 -22.78 15.19 -19.35
N MET A 36 -21.88 14.34 -19.86
CA MET A 36 -21.64 13.04 -19.26
C MET A 36 -20.17 12.60 -19.36
N GLN A 37 -19.65 12.01 -18.29
CA GLN A 37 -18.34 11.37 -18.24
C GLN A 37 -18.49 9.95 -17.69
N ILE A 38 -17.86 8.99 -18.34
CA ILE A 38 -17.79 7.59 -17.88
C ILE A 38 -16.33 7.28 -17.57
N GLY A 39 -16.08 6.72 -16.39
CA GLY A 39 -14.77 6.26 -15.95
C GLY A 39 -14.77 4.77 -15.64
N PHE A 40 -13.69 4.09 -15.99
CA PHE A 40 -13.36 2.74 -15.57
C PHE A 40 -12.01 2.77 -14.88
N TYR A 41 -11.88 2.05 -13.78
CA TYR A 41 -10.63 1.95 -13.07
C TYR A 41 -10.35 0.52 -12.64
N VAL A 42 -9.07 0.17 -12.66
CA VAL A 42 -8.55 -1.07 -12.09
C VAL A 42 -7.41 -0.71 -11.15
N ASN A 43 -7.52 -1.20 -9.94
CA ASN A 43 -6.52 -1.02 -8.90
C ASN A 43 -5.74 -2.31 -8.73
N ARG A 44 -4.44 -2.20 -8.40
CA ARG A 44 -3.56 -3.35 -8.16
C ARG A 44 -3.36 -4.24 -9.38
N ILE A 45 -3.18 -3.63 -10.57
CA ILE A 45 -2.73 -4.36 -11.78
C ILE A 45 -1.39 -5.05 -11.49
N PHE A 46 -0.51 -4.32 -10.81
CA PHE A 46 0.73 -4.84 -10.26
C PHE A 46 0.79 -4.45 -8.79
N ASN A 47 1.10 -5.40 -7.92
CA ASN A 47 1.15 -5.20 -6.48
C ASN A 47 2.32 -5.97 -5.88
N TYR A 48 3.47 -5.33 -5.80
CA TYR A 48 4.67 -5.89 -5.18
C TYR A 48 4.85 -5.30 -3.78
N LEU A 49 4.51 -6.11 -2.77
CA LEU A 49 4.59 -5.78 -1.35
C LEU A 49 5.35 -6.89 -0.61
N PRO A 50 6.69 -6.88 -0.66
CA PRO A 50 7.50 -7.91 -0.04
C PRO A 50 7.43 -7.79 1.49
N SER A 51 7.36 -8.95 2.15
CA SER A 51 7.61 -9.04 3.59
C SER A 51 9.10 -8.92 3.86
N TYR A 52 9.48 -8.25 4.95
CA TYR A 52 10.88 -8.09 5.35
C TYR A 52 11.05 -8.27 6.85
N LYS A 53 12.30 -8.43 7.28
CA LYS A 53 12.65 -8.41 8.71
C LYS A 53 13.15 -7.03 9.07
N ASP A 54 12.65 -6.49 10.18
CA ASP A 54 13.20 -5.27 10.73
C ASP A 54 14.52 -5.52 11.47
N LYS A 55 15.15 -4.45 11.96
CA LYS A 55 16.40 -4.50 12.71
C LYS A 55 16.34 -5.28 14.04
N TYR A 56 15.14 -5.61 14.51
CA TYR A 56 14.90 -6.43 15.69
C TYR A 56 14.53 -7.88 15.34
N GLY A 57 14.63 -8.26 14.05
CA GLY A 57 14.30 -9.60 13.56
C GLY A 57 12.79 -9.87 13.46
N ARG A 58 11.95 -8.86 13.64
CA ARG A 58 10.48 -8.99 13.54
C ARG A 58 10.08 -9.00 12.07
N THR A 59 9.23 -9.95 11.70
CA THR A 59 8.66 -10.00 10.34
C THR A 59 7.62 -8.89 10.20
N VAL A 60 7.91 -7.92 9.33
CA VAL A 60 6.98 -6.90 8.89
C VAL A 60 6.36 -7.38 7.57
N SER A 61 5.08 -7.74 7.64
CA SER A 61 4.31 -8.07 6.45
C SER A 61 3.69 -6.80 5.88
N SER A 62 4.20 -6.33 4.75
CA SER A 62 3.58 -5.24 3.98
C SER A 62 2.30 -5.67 3.26
N GLN A 63 1.99 -6.98 3.25
CA GLN A 63 0.69 -7.46 2.82
C GLN A 63 -0.34 -7.11 3.89
N THR A 64 -0.98 -5.95 3.75
CA THR A 64 -2.11 -5.51 4.57
C THR A 64 -3.16 -6.62 4.62
N ARG A 65 -3.16 -7.32 5.75
CA ARG A 65 -4.23 -8.10 6.39
C ARG A 65 -5.46 -8.36 5.51
N GLY A 66 -5.45 -9.46 4.77
CA GLY A 66 -6.66 -9.99 4.12
C GLY A 66 -6.35 -10.83 2.88
N SER A 67 -6.92 -12.03 2.83
CA SER A 67 -6.83 -12.96 1.67
C SER A 67 -7.32 -12.34 0.35
N SER A 68 -8.07 -11.23 0.41
CA SER A 68 -8.62 -10.49 -0.73
C SER A 68 -7.71 -9.40 -1.30
N ASN A 69 -6.57 -9.07 -0.65
CA ASN A 69 -5.75 -7.92 -1.06
C ASN A 69 -4.78 -8.18 -2.23
N GLY A 70 -4.66 -9.44 -2.68
CA GLY A 70 -3.82 -9.83 -3.81
C GLY A 70 -4.48 -9.68 -5.18
N TYR A 71 -5.80 -9.54 -5.24
CA TYR A 71 -6.53 -9.49 -6.50
C TYR A 71 -6.77 -8.04 -6.96
N PRO A 72 -6.76 -7.80 -8.29
CA PRO A 72 -7.12 -6.51 -8.85
C PRO A 72 -8.59 -6.17 -8.52
N PHE A 73 -8.82 -4.89 -8.21
CA PHE A 73 -10.18 -4.37 -7.96
C PHE A 73 -10.63 -3.50 -9.12
N PHE A 74 -11.79 -3.83 -9.70
CA PHE A 74 -12.36 -3.13 -10.82
C PHE A 74 -13.55 -2.30 -10.37
N GLY A 75 -13.69 -1.11 -10.93
CA GLY A 75 -14.89 -0.31 -10.74
C GLY A 75 -15.13 0.61 -11.91
N ALA A 76 -16.34 1.15 -11.94
CA ALA A 76 -16.80 2.10 -12.93
C ALA A 76 -17.48 3.27 -12.21
N GLU A 77 -17.42 4.43 -12.84
CA GLU A 77 -18.05 5.65 -12.37
C GLU A 77 -18.73 6.35 -13.55
N ILE A 78 -19.85 7.02 -13.26
CA ILE A 78 -20.55 7.87 -14.22
C ILE A 78 -20.78 9.21 -13.53
N SER A 79 -20.40 10.29 -14.20
CA SER A 79 -20.70 11.65 -13.79
C SER A 79 -21.63 12.28 -14.82
N ILE A 80 -22.72 12.86 -14.34
CA ILE A 80 -23.69 13.60 -15.16
C ILE A 80 -23.59 15.06 -14.72
N LYS A 81 -23.27 15.95 -15.65
CA LYS A 81 -23.28 17.40 -15.44
C LYS A 81 -24.71 17.89 -15.74
N ILE A 82 -25.41 18.24 -14.68
CA ILE A 82 -26.75 18.86 -14.70
C ILE A 82 -26.58 20.37 -14.76
#